data_AF-A0A8H5H4N5-F1
#
_entry.id   AF-A0A8H5H4N5-F1
#
_cell.length_a   1.000
_cell.length_b   1.000
_cell.length_c   1.000
_cell.angle_alpha   90.00
_cell.angle_beta   90.00
_cell.angle_gamma   90.00
#
_symmetry.space_group_name_H-M   'P 1'
#
loop_
_entity.id
_entity.type
_entity.pdbx_description
1 polymer ?
#
loop_
_entity_poly.entity_id
_entity_poly.type
_entity_poly.pdbx_seq_one_letter_code
_entity_poly.pdbx_strand_id
1 'polypeptide(L)'
;MAYGALSLNYTAAIPLPLHNTGIRSYTTVSGFFAQDNLTATGIPAVSFAATPSPRKIHEFYVYNQIPPYFGLLDDSSDRWSKFFAHIHSLNKGADSYTSYKVFFLGRHGQGFHNVAEAKYGTPAWDEYWSKLNGDGDLVWGPDAELTDLGKSQATSAHEAWKNELAAGIPLPGKFYVSPLTRALQTLEITINGHWKGAVGGAPTLASRLRFTR
;
A
#
# COMPACT_ATOMS: atom_id res chain seq x y z
N MET A 1 5.98 4.11 -10.23
CA MET A 1 4.75 3.36 -9.86
C MET A 1 5.16 2.44 -8.73
N ALA A 2 4.37 2.24 -7.65
CA ALA A 2 4.81 1.47 -6.48
C ALA A 2 3.67 0.56 -6.03
N TYR A 3 3.78 -0.71 -6.34
CA TYR A 3 2.99 -1.74 -5.69
C TYR A 3 3.95 -2.79 -5.15
N GLY A 4 4.60 -2.46 -4.04
CA GLY A 4 4.95 -3.49 -3.07
C GLY A 4 3.81 -3.56 -2.07
N ALA A 5 3.51 -4.75 -1.56
CA ALA A 5 3.13 -4.80 -0.15
C ALA A 5 4.28 -4.13 0.59
N LEU A 6 4.12 -2.84 0.87
CA LEU A 6 5.02 -2.11 1.73
C LEU A 6 4.83 -2.76 3.10
N SER A 7 5.76 -3.62 3.53
CA SER A 7 6.12 -3.55 4.93
C SER A 7 6.81 -2.19 5.06
N LEU A 8 6.04 -1.18 5.46
CA LEU A 8 6.65 0.03 5.97
C LEU A 8 7.50 -0.43 7.15
N ASN A 9 8.82 -0.49 6.97
CA ASN A 9 9.74 -0.15 8.05
C ASN A 9 9.54 1.34 8.33
N TYR A 10 8.40 1.64 8.94
CA TYR A 10 8.19 2.81 9.75
C TYR A 10 7.42 2.34 10.97
N THR A 11 8.17 2.24 12.06
CA THR A 11 7.63 2.45 13.40
C THR A 11 7.09 3.89 13.45
N ALA A 12 5.89 4.10 12.94
CA ALA A 12 5.03 5.16 13.41
C ALA A 12 3.93 4.47 14.20
N ALA A 13 4.21 4.22 15.48
CA ALA A 13 3.14 4.25 16.44
C ALA A 13 2.51 5.63 16.28
N ILE A 14 1.39 5.73 15.55
CA ILE A 14 0.48 6.85 15.76
C ILE A 14 -0.05 6.59 17.16
N PRO A 15 0.35 7.35 18.18
CA PRO A 15 -0.30 7.24 19.46
C PRO A 15 -1.72 7.74 19.18
N LEU A 16 -2.68 6.83 19.06
CA LEU A 16 -4.05 7.19 19.38
C LEU A 16 -3.97 7.74 20.81
N PRO A 17 -4.34 9.00 21.10
CA PRO A 17 -4.58 9.39 22.48
C PRO A 17 -5.89 8.70 22.87
N LEU A 18 -5.79 7.42 23.20
CA LEU A 18 -6.79 6.73 23.99
C LEU A 18 -6.27 6.82 25.41
N HIS A 19 -7.00 7.55 26.23
CA HIS A 19 -6.84 7.45 27.66
C HIS A 19 -6.89 5.96 28.07
N ASN A 20 -5.88 5.56 28.84
CA ASN A 20 -5.66 4.30 29.57
C ASN A 20 -4.86 3.13 28.90
N THR A 21 -3.70 2.84 29.53
CA THR A 21 -3.09 1.52 29.81
C THR A 21 -2.62 0.59 28.68
N GLY A 22 -1.30 0.49 28.48
CA GLY A 22 -0.62 -0.64 27.81
C GLY A 22 0.25 -0.24 26.61
N ILE A 23 1.57 -0.27 26.76
CA ILE A 23 2.50 -0.07 25.63
C ILE A 23 2.31 -1.24 24.65
N ARG A 24 1.91 -0.94 23.40
CA ARG A 24 1.92 -1.91 22.30
C ARG A 24 3.22 -1.74 21.52
N SER A 25 4.01 -2.81 21.43
CA SER A 25 5.14 -2.90 20.52
C SER A 25 4.70 -3.51 19.19
N TYR A 26 5.34 -3.08 18.10
CA TYR A 26 5.14 -3.62 16.77
C TYR A 26 6.49 -3.94 16.16
N THR A 27 6.62 -5.12 15.58
CA THR A 27 7.83 -5.58 14.89
C THR A 27 7.44 -6.29 13.60
N THR A 28 8.34 -6.29 12.63
CA THR A 28 8.20 -7.07 11.39
C THR A 28 8.84 -8.45 11.57
N VAL A 29 8.26 -9.47 10.94
CA VAL A 29 8.87 -10.80 10.83
C VAL A 29 9.38 -10.94 9.40
N SER A 30 10.71 -10.95 9.24
CA SER A 30 11.39 -10.99 7.93
C SER A 30 11.59 -12.41 7.41
N GLY A 31 11.82 -12.52 6.09
CA GLY A 31 12.24 -13.75 5.42
C GLY A 31 11.15 -14.41 4.59
N PHE A 32 10.00 -13.75 4.44
CA PHE A 32 8.88 -14.27 3.64
C PHE A 32 8.69 -13.49 2.35
N PHE A 33 8.91 -12.17 2.39
CA PHE A 33 8.70 -11.29 1.25
C PHE A 33 10.02 -10.71 0.77
N ALA A 34 10.15 -10.51 -0.53
CA ALA A 34 11.34 -9.90 -1.12
C ALA A 34 11.57 -8.46 -0.61
N GLN A 35 10.51 -7.79 -0.16
CA GLN A 35 10.54 -6.49 0.50
C GLN A 35 11.20 -6.51 1.88
N ASP A 36 11.35 -7.69 2.50
CA ASP A 36 11.98 -7.82 3.82
C ASP A 36 13.48 -7.52 3.78
N ASN A 37 14.10 -7.64 2.61
CA ASN A 37 15.53 -7.39 2.43
C ASN A 37 15.76 -6.15 1.53
N LEU A 38 15.79 -4.98 2.17
CA LEU A 38 16.11 -3.71 1.50
C LEU A 38 17.53 -3.66 0.90
N THR A 39 18.36 -4.66 1.17
CA THR A 39 19.74 -4.81 0.65
C THR A 39 19.90 -5.93 -0.37
N ALA A 40 18.85 -6.71 -0.69
CA ALA A 40 18.92 -7.77 -1.69
C ALA A 40 18.99 -7.15 -3.10
N THR A 41 20.20 -7.09 -3.64
CA THR A 41 20.57 -6.57 -4.97
C THR A 41 20.07 -7.44 -6.13
N GLY A 42 18.78 -7.75 -6.19
CA GLY A 42 18.20 -8.67 -7.18
C GLY A 42 16.81 -8.31 -7.71
N ILE A 43 16.08 -7.38 -7.08
CA ILE A 43 14.92 -6.77 -7.72
C ILE A 43 15.41 -5.49 -8.39
N PRO A 44 15.12 -5.22 -9.69
CA PRO A 44 15.52 -3.99 -10.33
C PRO A 44 14.89 -2.80 -9.61
N ALA A 45 15.65 -2.25 -8.67
CA ALA A 45 15.46 -0.95 -8.10
C ALA A 45 15.49 0.05 -9.25
N VAL A 46 14.34 0.59 -9.61
CA VAL A 46 14.29 1.77 -10.48
C VAL A 46 14.71 2.95 -9.61
N SER A 47 15.96 3.38 -9.77
CA SER A 47 16.44 4.63 -9.18
C SER A 47 15.68 5.78 -9.85
N PHE A 48 14.87 6.50 -9.09
CA PHE A 48 14.45 7.83 -9.51
C PHE A 48 15.53 8.78 -9.04
N ALA A 49 16.15 9.50 -9.99
CA ALA A 49 17.15 10.52 -9.71
C ALA A 49 16.66 11.41 -8.56
N ALA A 50 17.39 11.36 -7.45
CA ALA A 50 17.13 12.18 -6.28
C ALA A 50 17.25 13.66 -6.66
N THR A 51 16.13 14.32 -6.91
CA THR A 51 16.06 15.75 -6.65
C THR A 51 15.93 15.91 -5.15
N PRO A 52 16.81 16.69 -4.49
CA PRO A 52 16.78 16.83 -3.05
C PRO A 52 15.51 17.56 -2.64
N SER A 53 14.48 16.78 -2.26
CA SER A 53 13.34 17.29 -1.51
C SER A 53 13.75 17.44 -0.04
N PRO A 54 13.32 18.50 0.66
CA PRO A 54 13.48 18.61 2.13
C PRO A 54 12.72 17.50 2.87
N ARG A 55 11.86 16.73 2.18
CA ARG A 55 11.38 15.44 2.67
C ARG A 55 12.54 14.45 2.55
N LYS A 56 13.32 14.27 3.62
CA LYS A 56 14.16 13.08 3.85
C LYS A 56 13.29 11.84 4.03
N ILE A 57 12.44 11.55 3.08
CA ILE A 57 11.94 10.20 2.90
C ILE A 57 13.09 9.42 2.26
N HIS A 58 13.61 8.46 3.01
CA HIS A 58 14.59 7.51 2.52
C HIS A 58 14.13 6.94 1.18
N GLU A 59 15.07 6.64 0.28
CA GLU A 59 14.84 6.00 -1.03
C GLU A 59 13.71 4.97 -0.93
N PHE A 60 12.50 5.38 -1.31
CA PHE A 60 11.40 4.45 -1.44
C PHE A 60 11.63 3.74 -2.77
N TYR A 61 11.97 2.45 -2.71
CA TYR A 61 11.90 1.59 -3.88
C TYR A 61 10.44 1.48 -4.32
N VAL A 62 10.10 2.33 -5.28
CA VAL A 62 8.80 2.43 -5.91
C VAL A 62 8.79 1.38 -7.03
N TYR A 63 8.32 0.16 -6.72
CA TYR A 63 8.24 -0.93 -7.69
C TYR A 63 7.26 -0.60 -8.82
N ASN A 64 7.79 -0.35 -10.02
CA ASN A 64 6.99 0.03 -11.19
C ASN A 64 5.97 -1.05 -11.61
N GLN A 65 6.11 -2.26 -11.09
CA GLN A 65 5.26 -3.41 -11.35
C GLN A 65 4.92 -4.11 -10.03
N ILE A 66 3.78 -4.78 -9.99
CA ILE A 66 3.43 -5.65 -8.87
C ILE A 66 4.36 -6.87 -8.94
N PRO A 67 5.14 -7.17 -7.89
CA PRO A 67 6.01 -8.33 -7.90
C PRO A 67 5.18 -9.62 -7.99
N PRO A 68 5.71 -10.68 -8.62
CA PRO A 68 5.08 -12.00 -8.58
C PRO A 68 4.69 -12.37 -7.14
N TYR A 69 3.51 -12.96 -6.96
CA TYR A 69 3.06 -13.49 -5.67
C TYR A 69 3.01 -12.42 -4.56
N PHE A 70 2.79 -11.15 -4.95
CA PHE A 70 2.90 -9.98 -4.07
C PHE A 70 4.25 -9.85 -3.33
N GLY A 71 5.28 -10.49 -3.87
CA GLY A 71 6.63 -10.53 -3.34
C GLY A 71 6.92 -11.71 -2.41
N LEU A 72 5.99 -12.65 -2.23
CA LEU A 72 6.26 -13.88 -1.47
C LEU A 72 7.40 -14.67 -2.14
N LEU A 73 8.42 -15.04 -1.36
CA LEU A 73 9.62 -15.71 -1.87
C LEU A 73 9.37 -17.17 -2.27
N ASP A 74 8.39 -17.82 -1.65
CA ASP A 74 7.97 -19.18 -2.02
C ASP A 74 7.19 -19.15 -3.33
N ASP A 75 7.75 -19.78 -4.36
CA ASP A 75 7.17 -19.86 -5.71
C ASP A 75 6.44 -21.18 -6.01
N SER A 76 6.24 -22.03 -4.99
CA SER A 76 5.54 -23.31 -5.12
C SER A 76 4.02 -23.16 -5.31
N SER A 77 3.36 -24.14 -5.93
CA SER A 77 1.91 -24.04 -6.22
C SER A 77 1.03 -23.89 -4.97
N ASP A 78 1.50 -24.30 -3.79
CA ASP A 78 0.81 -24.23 -2.50
C ASP A 78 1.37 -23.14 -1.56
N ARG A 79 2.13 -22.18 -2.10
CA ARG A 79 2.79 -21.07 -1.37
C ARG A 79 1.89 -20.37 -0.34
N TRP A 80 0.65 -20.03 -0.72
CA TRP A 80 -0.26 -19.29 0.16
C TRP A 80 -0.78 -20.16 1.29
N SER A 81 -1.12 -21.41 0.99
CA SER A 81 -1.53 -22.39 2.00
C SER A 81 -0.41 -22.62 3.03
N LYS A 82 0.84 -22.80 2.58
CA LYS A 82 2.01 -22.93 3.46
C LYS A 82 2.22 -21.67 4.31
N PHE A 83 2.21 -20.50 3.67
CA PHE A 83 2.42 -19.23 4.36
C PHE A 83 1.36 -18.99 5.44
N PHE A 84 0.07 -19.13 5.12
CA PHE A 84 -0.99 -18.91 6.11
C PHE A 84 -1.07 -20.02 7.16
N ALA A 85 -0.70 -21.28 6.85
CA ALA A 85 -0.53 -22.32 7.85
C ALA A 85 0.59 -21.97 8.84
N HIS A 86 1.69 -21.38 8.36
CA HIS A 86 2.76 -20.87 9.23
C HIS A 86 2.28 -19.74 10.13
N ILE A 87 1.59 -18.72 9.59
CA ILE A 87 1.00 -17.63 10.38
C ILE A 87 0.00 -18.15 11.42
N HIS A 88 -0.79 -19.17 11.07
CA HIS A 88 -1.70 -19.82 12.00
C HIS A 88 -0.95 -20.52 13.14
N SER A 89 0.13 -21.25 12.82
CA SER A 89 1.00 -21.89 13.81
C SER A 89 1.62 -20.88 14.77
N LEU A 90 2.13 -19.75 14.26
CA LEU A 90 2.67 -18.65 15.07
C LEU A 90 1.62 -18.10 16.05
N ASN A 91 0.39 -17.85 15.59
CA ASN A 91 -0.68 -17.40 16.48
C ASN A 91 -1.14 -18.47 17.48
N LYS A 92 -1.10 -19.75 17.12
CA LYS A 92 -1.43 -20.85 18.04
C LYS A 92 -0.40 -21.00 19.16
N GLY A 93 0.87 -20.72 18.88
CA GLY A 93 1.96 -20.74 19.85
C GLY A 93 2.20 -19.43 20.60
N ALA A 94 1.48 -18.36 20.26
CA ALA A 94 1.63 -17.04 20.86
C ALA A 94 1.01 -16.99 22.28
N ASP A 95 1.58 -16.15 23.14
CA ASP A 95 0.95 -15.82 24.43
C ASP A 95 -0.26 -14.88 24.25
N SER A 96 -0.97 -14.58 25.35
CA SER A 96 -2.16 -13.71 25.32
C SER A 96 -1.89 -12.25 24.95
N TYR A 97 -0.62 -11.85 24.81
CA TYR A 97 -0.20 -10.48 24.50
C TYR A 97 0.39 -10.34 23.10
N THR A 98 0.56 -11.46 22.38
CA THR A 98 1.21 -11.51 21.08
C THR A 98 0.23 -11.95 20.00
N SER A 99 0.29 -11.30 18.83
CA SER A 99 -0.47 -11.75 17.66
C SER A 99 0.29 -11.44 16.38
N TYR A 100 0.24 -12.36 15.42
CA TYR A 100 0.86 -12.22 14.12
C TYR A 100 -0.21 -11.89 13.08
N LYS A 101 0.01 -10.82 12.32
CA LYS A 101 -0.95 -10.31 11.34
C LYS A 101 -0.26 -10.08 10.01
N VAL A 102 -0.99 -10.37 8.93
CA VAL A 102 -0.55 -10.11 7.56
C VAL A 102 -1.26 -8.85 7.08
N PHE A 103 -0.50 -7.93 6.48
CA PHE A 103 -1.02 -6.70 5.90
C PHE A 103 -0.67 -6.64 4.41
N PHE A 104 -1.68 -6.39 3.59
CA PHE A 104 -1.52 -6.04 2.19
C PHE A 104 -1.68 -4.52 2.08
N LEU A 105 -0.59 -3.81 1.80
CA LEU A 105 -0.61 -2.36 1.66
C LEU A 105 -0.51 -1.97 0.20
N GLY A 106 -1.42 -1.11 -0.26
CA GLY A 106 -1.45 -0.58 -1.62
C GLY A 106 -1.41 0.95 -1.62
N ARG A 107 -0.62 1.54 -2.52
CA ARG A 107 -0.68 2.97 -2.82
C ARG A 107 -1.78 3.20 -3.88
N HIS A 108 -2.44 4.35 -3.83
CA HIS A 108 -3.36 4.73 -4.91
C HIS A 108 -2.63 4.78 -6.27
N GLY A 109 -3.35 4.54 -7.37
CA GLY A 109 -2.86 4.77 -8.72
C GLY A 109 -2.55 6.25 -8.98
N GLN A 110 -1.91 6.55 -10.11
CA GLN A 110 -1.60 7.94 -10.47
C GLN A 110 -2.88 8.80 -10.48
N GLY A 111 -2.89 9.86 -9.67
CA GLY A 111 -3.93 10.88 -9.72
C GLY A 111 -3.43 12.15 -10.40
N PHE A 112 -4.36 13.05 -10.74
CA PHE A 112 -4.01 14.34 -11.37
C PHE A 112 -3.05 15.19 -10.52
N HIS A 113 -3.10 15.08 -9.19
CA HIS A 113 -2.11 15.71 -8.30
C HIS A 113 -0.67 15.21 -8.54
N ASN A 114 -0.47 13.94 -8.92
CA ASN A 114 0.86 13.42 -9.25
C ASN A 114 1.35 13.97 -10.59
N VAL A 115 0.46 14.14 -11.56
CA VAL A 115 0.77 14.77 -12.85
C VAL A 115 1.18 16.22 -12.65
N ALA A 116 0.44 16.95 -11.82
CA ALA A 116 0.72 18.34 -11.51
C ALA A 116 2.05 18.49 -10.73
N GLU A 117 2.30 17.67 -9.71
CA GLU A 117 3.59 17.67 -9.01
C GLU A 117 4.75 17.39 -9.96
N ALA A 118 4.60 16.44 -10.89
CA ALA A 118 5.62 16.15 -11.91
C ALA A 118 5.82 17.32 -12.90
N LYS A 119 4.73 18.02 -13.28
CA LYS A 119 4.77 19.18 -14.18
C LYS A 119 5.52 20.36 -13.56
N TYR A 120 5.28 20.63 -12.28
CA TYR A 120 5.78 21.83 -11.59
C TYR A 120 7.04 21.60 -10.77
N GLY A 121 7.39 20.34 -10.50
CA GLY A 121 8.48 19.98 -9.61
C GLY A 121 8.09 20.08 -8.13
N THR A 122 8.63 19.18 -7.32
CA THR A 122 8.32 19.09 -5.88
C THR A 122 8.49 20.41 -5.10
N PRO A 123 9.54 21.24 -5.32
CA PRO A 123 9.69 22.48 -4.57
C PRO A 123 8.53 23.46 -4.80
N ALA A 124 8.22 23.76 -6.06
CA ALA A 124 7.12 24.68 -6.40
C ALA A 124 5.75 24.09 -6.08
N TRP A 125 5.62 22.77 -6.18
CA TRP A 125 4.43 22.06 -5.72
C TRP A 125 4.17 22.31 -4.24
N ASP A 126 5.15 22.01 -3.38
CA ASP A 126 5.03 22.16 -1.93
C ASP A 126 4.81 23.63 -1.52
N GLU A 127 5.48 24.57 -2.19
CA GLU A 127 5.40 26.00 -1.87
C GLU A 127 4.08 26.64 -2.34
N TYR A 128 3.59 26.30 -3.53
CA TYR A 128 2.52 27.04 -4.20
C TYR A 128 1.43 26.15 -4.77
N TRP A 129 1.73 25.32 -5.78
CA TRP A 129 0.70 24.67 -6.61
C TRP A 129 -0.19 23.72 -5.82
N SER A 130 0.38 23.03 -4.84
CA SER A 130 -0.35 22.07 -4.04
C SER A 130 -1.51 22.74 -3.28
N LYS A 131 -1.39 24.03 -2.92
CA LYS A 131 -2.40 24.83 -2.19
C LYS A 131 -3.56 25.30 -3.07
N LEU A 132 -3.43 25.15 -4.39
CA LEU A 132 -4.47 25.46 -5.36
C LEU A 132 -5.25 24.21 -5.75
N ASN A 133 -6.36 24.40 -6.44
CA ASN A 133 -7.19 23.29 -6.95
C ASN A 133 -6.84 22.88 -8.39
N GLY A 134 -6.06 23.70 -9.11
CA GLY A 134 -5.70 23.47 -10.50
C GLY A 134 -4.89 24.63 -11.09
N ASP A 135 -4.51 24.50 -12.36
CA ASP A 135 -3.77 25.50 -13.14
C ASP A 135 -4.56 26.06 -14.34
N GLY A 136 -5.80 25.63 -14.53
CA GLY A 136 -6.64 25.95 -15.70
C GLY A 136 -6.72 24.81 -16.72
N ASP A 137 -5.71 23.95 -16.78
CA ASP A 137 -5.65 22.76 -17.65
C ASP A 137 -5.89 21.46 -16.87
N LEU A 138 -5.33 21.37 -15.67
CA LEU A 138 -5.39 20.23 -14.75
C LEU A 138 -6.13 20.65 -13.48
N VAL A 139 -6.96 19.73 -12.97
CA VAL A 139 -7.65 19.87 -11.68
C VAL A 139 -7.17 18.76 -10.75
N TRP A 140 -6.60 19.14 -9.60
CA TRP A 140 -6.08 18.21 -8.59
C TRP A 140 -6.62 18.46 -7.17
N GLY A 141 -7.39 19.52 -6.99
CA GLY A 141 -8.07 19.84 -5.75
C GLY A 141 -9.56 20.11 -5.96
N PRO A 142 -10.37 20.04 -4.89
CA PRO A 142 -9.98 19.70 -3.53
C PRO A 142 -9.67 18.20 -3.33
N ASP A 143 -10.05 17.34 -4.27
CA ASP A 143 -9.80 15.90 -4.21
C ASP A 143 -9.57 15.32 -5.62
N ALA A 144 -8.30 15.11 -5.97
CA ALA A 144 -7.93 14.59 -7.28
C ALA A 144 -8.47 13.17 -7.53
N GLU A 145 -9.06 12.97 -8.71
CA GLU A 145 -9.37 11.66 -9.28
C GLU A 145 -8.11 10.96 -9.81
N LEU A 146 -8.25 9.65 -10.11
CA LEU A 146 -7.29 8.90 -10.92
C LEU A 146 -7.25 9.40 -12.37
N THR A 147 -6.06 9.44 -12.94
CA THR A 147 -5.89 9.53 -14.40
C THR A 147 -6.25 8.19 -15.05
N ASP A 148 -6.34 8.14 -16.38
CA ASP A 148 -6.54 6.86 -17.07
C ASP A 148 -5.36 5.90 -16.87
N LEU A 149 -4.15 6.43 -16.74
CA LEU A 149 -2.99 5.65 -16.30
C LEU A 149 -3.19 5.11 -14.87
N GLY A 150 -3.71 5.93 -13.96
CA GLY A 150 -4.04 5.49 -12.60
C GLY A 150 -5.09 4.38 -12.55
N LYS A 151 -6.10 4.43 -13.41
CA LYS A 151 -7.11 3.37 -13.55
C LYS A 151 -6.48 2.07 -14.07
N SER A 152 -5.65 2.15 -15.11
CA SER A 152 -4.92 0.99 -15.66
C SER A 152 -3.99 0.34 -14.63
N GLN A 153 -3.35 1.15 -13.78
CA GLN A 153 -2.56 0.65 -12.65
C GLN A 153 -3.41 -0.11 -11.63
N ALA A 154 -4.61 0.40 -11.29
CA ALA A 154 -5.54 -0.30 -10.40
C ALA A 154 -6.07 -1.60 -11.04
N THR A 155 -6.32 -1.62 -12.36
CA THR A 155 -6.67 -2.84 -13.11
C THR A 155 -5.54 -3.88 -13.08
N SER A 156 -4.27 -3.44 -13.14
CA SER A 156 -3.14 -4.36 -12.99
C SER A 156 -3.13 -5.03 -11.61
N ALA A 157 -3.51 -4.28 -10.56
CA ALA A 157 -3.67 -4.83 -9.22
C ALA A 157 -4.84 -5.79 -9.11
N HIS A 158 -5.94 -5.51 -9.80
CA HIS A 158 -7.07 -6.43 -9.91
C HIS A 158 -6.64 -7.78 -10.50
N GLU A 159 -5.95 -7.79 -11.64
CA GLU A 159 -5.50 -9.05 -12.26
C GLU A 159 -4.50 -9.81 -11.38
N ALA A 160 -3.62 -9.11 -10.65
CA ALA A 160 -2.74 -9.76 -9.67
C ALA A 160 -3.54 -10.45 -8.55
N TRP A 161 -4.52 -9.76 -7.96
CA TRP A 161 -5.39 -10.36 -6.94
C TRP A 161 -6.14 -11.57 -7.48
N LYS A 162 -6.74 -11.46 -8.67
CA LYS A 162 -7.44 -12.55 -9.34
C LYS A 162 -6.56 -13.79 -9.51
N ASN A 163 -5.31 -13.62 -9.95
CA ASN A 163 -4.37 -14.72 -10.13
C ASN A 163 -4.00 -15.37 -8.79
N GLU A 164 -3.67 -14.57 -7.78
CA GLU A 164 -3.28 -15.11 -6.47
C GLU A 164 -4.46 -15.72 -5.70
N LEU A 165 -5.69 -15.23 -5.92
CA LEU A 165 -6.92 -15.86 -5.41
C LEU A 165 -7.11 -17.25 -5.99
N ALA A 166 -6.82 -17.45 -7.27
CA ALA A 166 -6.81 -18.78 -7.88
C ALA A 166 -5.69 -19.67 -7.31
N ALA A 167 -4.60 -19.09 -6.82
CA ALA A 167 -3.50 -19.78 -6.14
C ALA A 167 -3.71 -19.96 -4.62
N GLY A 168 -4.89 -19.60 -4.09
CA GLY A 168 -5.27 -19.87 -2.70
C GLY A 168 -4.89 -18.79 -1.68
N ILE A 169 -4.56 -17.56 -2.10
CA ILE A 169 -4.47 -16.44 -1.15
C ILE A 169 -5.85 -16.18 -0.54
N PRO A 170 -5.99 -16.03 0.79
CA PRO A 170 -7.22 -15.55 1.38
C PRO A 170 -7.39 -14.05 1.15
N LEU A 171 -8.64 -13.59 0.99
CA LEU A 171 -8.93 -12.17 1.00
C LEU A 171 -8.64 -11.56 2.39
N PRO A 172 -8.21 -10.29 2.45
CA PRO A 172 -8.14 -9.56 3.70
C PRO A 172 -9.49 -9.57 4.43
N GLY A 173 -9.49 -9.93 5.71
CA GLY A 173 -10.71 -9.87 6.54
C GLY A 173 -11.14 -8.44 6.88
N LYS A 174 -10.28 -7.44 6.67
CA LYS A 174 -10.59 -6.02 6.86
C LYS A 174 -9.90 -5.19 5.79
N PHE A 175 -10.62 -4.22 5.26
CA PHE A 175 -10.10 -3.21 4.35
C PHE A 175 -10.15 -1.85 5.01
N TYR A 176 -9.04 -1.12 4.97
CA TYR A 176 -8.97 0.27 5.39
C TYR A 176 -8.51 1.11 4.21
N VAL A 177 -9.17 2.23 3.98
CA VAL A 177 -8.88 3.08 2.83
C VAL A 177 -8.92 4.55 3.19
N SER A 178 -8.03 5.31 2.57
CA SER A 178 -8.08 6.77 2.62
C SER A 178 -9.39 7.26 1.98
N PRO A 179 -10.06 8.26 2.55
CA PRO A 179 -11.31 8.79 2.00
C PRO A 179 -11.10 9.72 0.79
N LEU A 180 -9.88 9.85 0.26
CA LEU A 180 -9.62 10.61 -0.96
C LEU A 180 -10.06 9.80 -2.18
N THR A 181 -10.70 10.46 -3.15
CA THR A 181 -11.34 9.84 -4.31
C THR A 181 -10.41 8.89 -5.05
N ARG A 182 -9.18 9.30 -5.34
CA ARG A 182 -8.18 8.41 -5.98
C ARG A 182 -7.91 7.10 -5.23
N ALA A 183 -7.92 7.12 -3.89
CA ALA A 183 -7.68 5.93 -3.09
C ALA A 183 -8.89 5.01 -3.08
N LEU A 184 -10.09 5.59 -3.01
CA LEU A 184 -11.35 4.86 -3.15
C LEU A 184 -11.48 4.21 -4.53
N GLN A 185 -11.26 4.97 -5.61
CA GLN A 185 -11.27 4.46 -6.97
C GLN A 185 -10.24 3.34 -7.18
N THR A 186 -9.03 3.50 -6.61
CA THR A 186 -8.01 2.44 -6.69
C THR A 186 -8.49 1.17 -6.01
N LEU A 187 -9.00 1.27 -4.79
CA LEU A 187 -9.51 0.12 -4.06
C LEU A 187 -10.67 -0.52 -4.83
N GLU A 188 -11.68 0.26 -5.19
CA GLU A 188 -12.86 -0.18 -5.92
C GLU A 188 -12.49 -0.98 -7.17
N ILE A 189 -11.63 -0.45 -8.03
CA ILE A 189 -11.17 -1.15 -9.24
C ILE A 189 -10.41 -2.43 -8.86
N THR A 190 -9.50 -2.37 -7.88
CA THR A 190 -8.65 -3.51 -7.48
C THR A 190 -9.49 -4.71 -6.99
N ILE A 191 -10.48 -4.46 -6.14
CA ILE A 191 -11.28 -5.52 -5.49
C ILE A 191 -12.62 -5.78 -6.18
N ASN A 192 -12.92 -5.09 -7.29
CA ASN A 192 -14.15 -5.28 -8.04
C ASN A 192 -14.33 -6.77 -8.38
N GLY A 193 -15.54 -7.31 -8.23
CA GLY A 193 -15.81 -8.73 -8.49
C GLY A 193 -15.24 -9.73 -7.47
N HIS A 194 -14.28 -9.35 -6.63
CA HIS A 194 -13.68 -10.22 -5.61
C HIS A 194 -14.39 -10.17 -4.25
N TRP A 195 -15.32 -9.23 -4.07
CA TRP A 195 -15.97 -8.94 -2.78
C TRP A 195 -16.70 -10.12 -2.12
N LYS A 196 -17.17 -11.09 -2.90
CA LYS A 196 -18.07 -12.17 -2.46
C LYS A 196 -17.43 -13.23 -1.54
N GLY A 197 -16.18 -13.05 -1.12
CA GLY A 197 -15.49 -13.92 -0.15
C GLY A 197 -14.90 -13.21 1.07
N ALA A 198 -15.00 -11.88 1.18
CA ALA A 198 -14.46 -11.15 2.32
C ALA A 198 -15.39 -11.29 3.53
N VAL A 199 -14.94 -12.01 4.56
CA VAL A 199 -15.64 -12.10 5.85
C VAL A 199 -15.51 -10.74 6.55
N GLY A 200 -16.51 -9.85 6.44
CA GLY A 200 -16.49 -8.59 7.21
C GLY A 200 -17.17 -7.34 6.64
N GLY A 201 -17.78 -7.36 5.46
CA GLY A 201 -18.52 -6.20 4.96
C GLY A 201 -17.66 -5.03 4.45
N ALA A 202 -18.32 -3.93 4.07
CA ALA A 202 -17.81 -2.80 3.27
C ALA A 202 -16.44 -2.26 3.75
N PRO A 203 -15.58 -1.70 2.86
CA PRO A 203 -14.31 -1.13 3.29
C PRO A 203 -14.53 -0.04 4.36
N THR A 204 -13.70 -0.05 5.40
CA THR A 204 -13.75 0.97 6.45
C THR A 204 -12.98 2.20 5.99
N LEU A 205 -13.67 3.34 5.86
CA LEU A 205 -13.03 4.63 5.64
C LEU A 205 -12.20 5.01 6.86
N ALA A 206 -10.89 5.16 6.68
CA ALA A 206 -10.00 5.59 7.74
C ALA A 206 -9.47 6.98 7.41
N SER A 207 -10.06 8.02 8.02
CA SER A 207 -9.56 9.41 7.92
C SER A 207 -8.09 9.53 8.34
N ARG A 208 -7.66 8.62 9.24
CA ARG A 208 -6.28 8.27 9.64
C ARG A 208 -5.28 8.16 8.48
N LEU A 209 -5.79 7.66 7.35
CA LEU A 209 -5.01 7.32 6.15
C LEU A 209 -5.09 8.41 5.07
N ARG A 210 -5.74 9.55 5.36
CA ARG A 210 -5.63 10.72 4.48
C ARG A 210 -4.16 11.10 4.38
N PHE A 211 -3.73 11.43 3.17
CA PHE A 211 -2.49 12.17 3.02
C PHE A 211 -2.71 13.55 3.65
N THR A 212 -2.18 13.75 4.86
CA THR A 212 -2.17 15.04 5.54
C THR A 212 -0.96 15.82 5.06
N ARG A 213 -1.18 17.08 4.68
CA ARG A 213 -0.11 18.06 4.59
C ARG A 213 0.03 18.76 5.93
#